data_AF-A0A5N6R096-F1
#
_entry.id   AF-A0A5N6R096-F1
#
_cell.length_a   1.000
_cell.length_b   1.000
_cell.length_c   1.000
_cell.angle_alpha   90.00
_cell.angle_beta   90.00
_cell.angle_gamma   90.00
#
_symmetry.space_group_name_H-M   'P 1'
#
loop_
_entity.id
_entity.type
_entity.pdbx_description
1 polymer ?
#
loop_
_entity_poly.entity_id
_entity_poly.type
_entity_poly.pdbx_seq_one_letter_code
_entity_poly.pdbx_strand_id
1 'polypeptide(L)'
;MGVSAGDNIAYHAGQRAVEEVGHLEPLKIRGLILQQAAFGRIQRTGDRMWESSLPIGADRDHEYCNPTVGGGSKLLEKIRVLGWRYFVSGCDGDPLFDHQVELVKMLEQKGVHVAGHFGVGDFHGVEYDDPTKAKAWFRVVKDFISSY
;
A
#
# COMPACT_ATOMS: atom_id res chain seq x y z
N MET A 1 6.01 -1.90 -6.63
CA MET A 1 6.53 -1.72 -5.27
C MET A 1 7.00 -0.29 -5.12
N GLY A 2 6.83 0.30 -3.94
CA GLY A 2 7.47 1.53 -3.50
C GLY A 2 7.84 1.44 -2.00
N VAL A 3 8.08 2.60 -1.40
CA VAL A 3 8.16 2.79 0.06
C VAL A 3 7.47 4.12 0.38
N SER A 4 6.73 4.21 1.48
CA SER A 4 6.11 5.46 1.95
C SER A 4 5.21 6.09 0.86
N ALA A 5 5.43 7.36 0.47
CA ALA A 5 4.71 8.01 -0.63
C ALA A 5 4.88 7.27 -1.98
N GLY A 6 6.01 6.58 -2.19
CA GLY A 6 6.21 5.74 -3.36
C GLY A 6 5.23 4.57 -3.43
N ASP A 7 4.75 4.07 -2.29
CA ASP A 7 3.73 3.02 -2.26
C ASP A 7 2.32 3.54 -2.49
N ASN A 8 2.03 4.76 -2.10
CA ASN A 8 0.81 5.43 -2.53
C ASN A 8 0.76 5.49 -4.07
N ILE A 9 1.86 5.90 -4.69
CA ILE A 9 2.01 5.90 -6.15
C ILE A 9 1.88 4.47 -6.71
N ALA A 10 2.58 3.48 -6.13
CA ALA A 10 2.53 2.10 -6.59
C ALA A 10 1.12 1.50 -6.48
N TYR A 11 0.37 1.84 -5.44
CA TYR A 11 -1.03 1.46 -5.24
C TYR A 11 -1.92 1.99 -6.36
N HIS A 12 -1.90 3.31 -6.60
CA HIS A 12 -2.72 3.92 -7.65
C HIS A 12 -2.27 3.50 -9.06
N ALA A 13 -0.97 3.34 -9.29
CA ALA A 13 -0.45 2.82 -10.56
C ALA A 13 -0.93 1.39 -10.81
N GLY A 14 -0.91 0.53 -9.78
CA GLY A 14 -1.41 -0.85 -9.86
C GLY A 14 -2.89 -0.91 -10.18
N GLN A 15 -3.71 -0.04 -9.58
CA GLN A 15 -5.13 0.04 -9.91
C GLN A 15 -5.36 0.40 -11.38
N ARG A 16 -4.66 1.42 -11.88
CA ARG A 16 -4.77 1.84 -13.29
C ARG A 16 -4.26 0.75 -14.25
N ALA A 17 -3.17 0.07 -13.88
CA ALA A 17 -2.59 -1.00 -14.68
C ALA A 17 -3.54 -2.18 -14.90
N VAL A 18 -4.47 -2.43 -13.97
CA VAL A 18 -5.47 -3.49 -14.13
C VAL A 18 -6.44 -3.25 -15.28
N GLU A 19 -6.64 -2.00 -15.69
CA GLU A 19 -7.49 -1.69 -16.84
C GLU A 19 -6.75 -1.86 -18.17
N GLU A 20 -5.42 -1.86 -18.12
CA GLU A 20 -4.54 -1.85 -19.28
C GLU A 20 -3.77 -3.16 -19.46
N VAL A 21 -4.15 -4.24 -18.75
CA VAL A 21 -3.39 -5.50 -18.72
C VAL A 21 -3.09 -6.08 -20.11
N GLY A 22 -4.00 -5.91 -21.07
CA GLY A 22 -3.78 -6.35 -22.45
C GLY A 22 -2.70 -5.55 -23.18
N HIS A 23 -2.57 -4.26 -22.88
CA HIS A 23 -1.53 -3.39 -23.46
C HIS A 23 -0.16 -3.57 -22.81
N LEU A 24 -0.09 -4.24 -21.66
CA LEU A 24 1.16 -4.49 -20.95
C LEU A 24 1.89 -5.74 -21.44
N GLU A 25 1.27 -6.61 -22.24
CA GLU A 25 1.94 -7.81 -22.77
C GLU A 25 3.27 -7.46 -23.49
N PRO A 26 4.35 -8.23 -23.26
CA PRO A 26 4.40 -9.51 -22.53
C PRO A 26 4.57 -9.39 -21.00
N LEU A 27 4.55 -8.18 -20.44
CA LEU A 27 4.72 -7.95 -19.01
C LEU A 27 3.46 -8.36 -18.24
N LYS A 28 3.62 -9.30 -17.31
CA LYS A 28 2.54 -9.78 -16.43
C LYS A 28 2.78 -9.33 -15.01
N ILE A 29 1.98 -8.36 -14.57
CA ILE A 29 1.95 -7.97 -13.15
C ILE A 29 1.20 -9.05 -12.37
N ARG A 30 1.77 -9.47 -11.25
CA ARG A 30 1.22 -10.52 -10.38
C ARG A 30 0.75 -9.99 -9.03
N GLY A 31 1.11 -8.76 -8.68
CA GLY A 31 0.77 -8.18 -7.40
C GLY A 31 1.52 -6.90 -7.08
N LEU A 32 1.23 -6.36 -5.90
CA LEU A 32 1.85 -5.16 -5.34
C LEU A 32 2.50 -5.48 -4.00
N ILE A 33 3.65 -4.85 -3.74
CA ILE A 33 4.37 -4.90 -2.46
C ILE A 33 4.43 -3.47 -1.96
N LEU A 34 3.88 -3.24 -0.77
CA LEU A 34 3.73 -1.95 -0.13
C LEU A 34 4.46 -1.97 1.23
N GLN A 35 5.54 -1.21 1.36
CA GLN A 35 6.34 -1.06 2.57
C GLN A 35 6.09 0.32 3.21
N GLN A 36 5.38 0.29 4.35
CA GLN A 36 5.04 1.48 5.14
C GLN A 36 4.30 2.53 4.30
N ALA A 37 3.31 2.09 3.52
CA ALA A 37 2.63 2.96 2.56
C ALA A 37 2.04 4.21 3.21
N ALA A 38 2.28 5.36 2.56
CA ALA A 38 1.79 6.64 3.05
C ALA A 38 0.34 6.87 2.62
N PHE A 39 -0.57 6.64 3.56
CA PHE A 39 -1.99 6.97 3.46
C PHE A 39 -2.40 7.84 4.64
N GLY A 40 -3.46 8.60 4.49
CA GLY A 40 -3.98 9.50 5.51
C GLY A 40 -5.50 9.48 5.63
N ARG A 41 -6.01 10.38 6.47
CA ARG A 41 -7.43 10.72 6.65
C ARG A 41 -7.56 12.08 7.33
N ILE A 42 -8.77 12.64 7.38
CA ILE A 42 -9.04 13.94 8.00
C ILE A 42 -8.60 14.01 9.47
N GLN A 43 -8.62 12.89 10.20
CA GLN A 43 -8.59 12.86 11.67
C GLN A 43 -7.26 13.23 12.35
N ARG A 44 -6.17 13.49 11.60
CA ARG A 44 -4.89 13.95 12.20
C ARG A 44 -4.60 15.39 11.79
N THR A 45 -4.72 16.40 12.64
CA THR A 45 -4.37 17.79 12.26
C THR A 45 -2.87 17.97 11.97
N GLY A 46 -2.50 18.71 10.91
CA GLY A 46 -1.13 19.25 10.74
C GLY A 46 -0.21 18.56 9.72
N ASP A 47 -0.71 17.69 8.84
CA ASP A 47 0.13 17.07 7.81
C ASP A 47 0.24 17.94 6.55
N ARG A 48 1.29 18.78 6.52
CA ARG A 48 1.60 19.66 5.39
C ARG A 48 1.98 18.88 4.11
N MET A 49 2.39 17.61 4.21
CA MET A 49 2.76 16.82 3.03
C MET A 49 1.53 16.58 2.15
N TRP A 50 0.37 16.32 2.75
CA TRP A 50 -0.88 16.17 1.99
C TRP A 50 -1.39 17.49 1.43
N GLU A 51 -1.28 18.60 2.18
CA GLU A 51 -1.66 19.93 1.68
C GLU A 51 -0.93 20.31 0.39
N SER A 52 0.35 19.91 0.25
CA SER A 52 1.13 20.16 -0.97
C SER A 52 0.95 19.12 -2.07
N SER A 53 0.38 17.95 -1.76
CA SER A 53 0.31 16.82 -2.69
C SER A 53 -1.09 16.58 -3.27
N LEU A 54 -2.13 17.06 -2.59
CA LEU A 54 -3.51 16.89 -3.03
C LEU A 54 -3.94 18.01 -3.98
N PRO A 55 -4.99 17.76 -4.80
CA PRO A 55 -5.60 18.82 -5.59
C PRO A 55 -6.03 20.00 -4.73
N ILE A 56 -5.96 21.22 -5.28
CA ILE A 56 -6.37 22.44 -4.59
C ILE A 56 -7.83 22.31 -4.15
N GLY A 57 -8.09 22.47 -2.84
CA GLY A 57 -9.42 22.38 -2.25
C GLY A 57 -9.86 20.97 -1.86
N ALA A 58 -9.07 19.94 -2.16
CA ALA A 58 -9.34 18.58 -1.67
C ALA A 58 -8.97 18.46 -0.18
N ASP A 59 -9.82 17.75 0.57
CA ASP A 59 -9.49 17.34 1.92
C ASP A 59 -8.75 15.98 1.93
N ARG A 60 -8.44 15.48 3.12
CA ARG A 60 -7.67 14.25 3.30
C ARG A 60 -8.50 12.96 3.23
N ASP A 61 -9.81 13.06 3.00
CA ASP A 61 -10.61 11.92 2.56
C ASP A 61 -10.67 11.79 1.03
N HIS A 62 -9.96 12.66 0.29
CA HIS A 62 -9.70 12.44 -1.12
C HIS A 62 -9.04 11.06 -1.35
N GLU A 63 -9.42 10.36 -2.41
CA GLU A 63 -9.02 8.96 -2.69
C GLU A 63 -7.49 8.75 -2.81
N TYR A 64 -6.75 9.80 -3.14
CA TYR A 64 -5.28 9.80 -3.18
C TYR A 64 -4.63 9.83 -1.78
N CYS A 65 -5.34 10.32 -0.77
CA CYS A 65 -4.89 10.31 0.62
C CYS A 65 -5.46 9.11 1.37
N ASN A 66 -6.78 8.91 1.28
CA ASN A 66 -7.51 7.86 1.99
C ASN A 66 -8.00 6.77 1.00
N PRO A 67 -7.28 5.64 0.86
CA PRO A 67 -7.63 4.60 -0.11
C PRO A 67 -8.84 3.76 0.32
N THR A 68 -9.34 3.95 1.55
CA THR A 68 -10.48 3.22 2.11
C THR A 68 -11.78 4.04 2.10
N VAL A 69 -11.71 5.33 1.74
CA VAL A 69 -12.88 6.20 1.61
C VAL A 69 -13.93 5.55 0.71
N GLY A 70 -15.21 5.61 1.11
CA GLY A 70 -16.30 5.00 0.36
C GLY A 70 -16.19 3.48 0.17
N GLY A 71 -15.37 2.79 0.98
CA GLY A 71 -15.11 1.36 0.85
C GLY A 71 -14.05 1.00 -0.21
N GLY A 72 -13.24 1.98 -0.63
CA GLY A 72 -12.11 1.81 -1.55
C GLY A 72 -12.48 1.70 -3.03
N SER A 73 -11.44 1.59 -3.86
CA SER A 73 -11.58 1.59 -5.33
C SER A 73 -12.43 0.43 -5.85
N LYS A 74 -13.29 0.74 -6.83
CA LYS A 74 -14.08 -0.28 -7.56
C LYS A 74 -13.20 -1.25 -8.37
N LEU A 75 -11.95 -0.86 -8.66
CA LEU A 75 -11.00 -1.65 -9.43
C LEU A 75 -10.46 -2.86 -8.65
N LEU A 76 -10.68 -2.92 -7.34
CA LEU A 76 -10.32 -4.06 -6.49
C LEU A 76 -11.01 -5.36 -6.93
N GLU A 77 -12.21 -5.26 -7.53
CA GLU A 77 -12.89 -6.42 -8.10
C GLU A 77 -12.10 -7.03 -9.27
N LYS A 78 -11.62 -6.18 -10.19
CA LYS A 78 -10.80 -6.63 -11.32
C LYS A 78 -9.46 -7.21 -10.83
N ILE A 79 -8.84 -6.58 -9.83
CA ILE A 79 -7.62 -7.09 -9.16
C ILE A 79 -7.85 -8.50 -8.61
N ARG A 80 -8.99 -8.71 -7.93
CA ARG A 80 -9.38 -10.03 -7.41
C ARG A 80 -9.52 -11.06 -8.53
N VAL A 81 -10.27 -10.74 -9.58
CA VAL A 81 -10.48 -11.65 -10.73
C VAL A 81 -9.16 -12.00 -11.43
N LEU A 82 -8.24 -11.04 -11.54
CA LEU A 82 -6.90 -11.26 -12.12
C LEU A 82 -5.95 -12.04 -11.17
N GLY A 83 -6.37 -12.29 -9.93
CA GLY A 83 -5.59 -13.03 -8.94
C GLY A 83 -4.34 -12.27 -8.47
N TRP A 84 -4.33 -10.94 -8.56
CA TRP A 84 -3.21 -10.13 -8.08
C TRP A 84 -3.15 -10.20 -6.55
N ARG A 85 -1.94 -10.36 -6.01
CA ARG A 85 -1.73 -10.42 -4.55
C ARG A 85 -1.11 -9.12 -4.03
N TYR A 86 -1.48 -8.76 -2.81
CA TYR A 86 -0.91 -7.63 -2.09
C TYR A 86 -0.01 -8.14 -0.96
N PHE A 87 1.14 -7.51 -0.79
CA PHE A 87 1.93 -7.58 0.42
C PHE A 87 1.97 -6.19 1.03
N VAL A 88 1.58 -6.06 2.31
CA VAL A 88 1.59 -4.79 3.03
C VAL A 88 2.43 -4.99 4.28
N SER A 89 3.43 -4.14 4.48
CA SER A 89 4.30 -4.18 5.65
C SER A 89 4.36 -2.84 6.36
N GLY A 90 4.63 -2.86 7.66
CA GLY A 90 4.75 -1.68 8.50
C GLY A 90 5.12 -2.02 9.93
N CYS A 91 5.14 -1.03 10.81
CA CYS A 91 5.39 -1.22 12.24
C CYS A 91 4.54 -0.25 13.09
N ASP A 92 4.21 -0.62 14.31
CA ASP A 92 3.31 0.18 15.17
C ASP A 92 3.93 1.49 15.70
N GLY A 93 5.25 1.67 15.58
CA GLY A 93 5.93 2.94 15.80
C GLY A 93 5.81 3.94 14.63
N ASP A 94 5.28 3.51 13.48
CA ASP A 94 4.98 4.37 12.34
C ASP A 94 3.67 5.16 12.59
N PRO A 95 3.67 6.50 12.50
CA PRO A 95 2.43 7.29 12.58
C PRO A 95 1.34 6.87 11.58
N LEU A 96 1.70 6.23 10.46
CA LEU A 96 0.79 5.81 9.39
C LEU A 96 0.26 4.38 9.58
N PHE A 97 0.69 3.68 10.63
CA PHE A 97 0.40 2.27 10.88
C PHE A 97 -1.09 1.91 10.80
N ASP A 98 -1.95 2.68 11.47
CA ASP A 98 -3.40 2.41 11.49
C ASP A 98 -3.99 2.38 10.07
N HIS A 99 -3.51 3.27 9.18
CA HIS A 99 -3.97 3.34 7.79
C HIS A 99 -3.49 2.13 6.97
N GLN A 100 -2.29 1.63 7.26
CA GLN A 100 -1.73 0.44 6.62
C GLN A 100 -2.52 -0.81 7.03
N VAL A 101 -2.88 -0.93 8.31
CA VAL A 101 -3.72 -2.02 8.82
C VAL A 101 -5.15 -1.94 8.28
N GLU A 102 -5.74 -0.74 8.22
CA GLU A 102 -7.06 -0.51 7.63
C GLU A 102 -7.11 -0.90 6.15
N LEU A 103 -6.05 -0.60 5.39
CA LEU A 103 -5.94 -1.03 4.00
C LEU A 103 -5.98 -2.56 3.88
N VAL A 104 -5.22 -3.29 4.71
CA VAL A 104 -5.22 -4.77 4.70
C VAL A 104 -6.62 -5.30 4.98
N LYS A 105 -7.28 -4.81 6.03
CA LYS A 105 -8.64 -5.23 6.39
C LYS A 105 -9.63 -4.99 5.25
N MET A 106 -9.54 -3.84 4.58
CA MET A 106 -10.40 -3.52 3.44
C MET A 106 -10.14 -4.47 2.27
N LEU A 107 -8.88 -4.76 1.94
CA LEU A 107 -8.52 -5.71 0.89
C LEU A 107 -9.04 -7.12 1.19
N GLU A 108 -8.92 -7.60 2.43
CA GLU A 108 -9.47 -8.88 2.88
C GLU A 108 -11.00 -8.92 2.74
N GLN A 109 -11.70 -7.87 3.17
CA GLN A 109 -13.16 -7.77 3.04
C GLN A 109 -13.63 -7.79 1.58
N LYS A 110 -12.82 -7.28 0.65
CA LYS A 110 -13.10 -7.34 -0.80
C LYS A 110 -12.75 -8.69 -1.42
N GLY A 111 -12.13 -9.60 -0.67
CA GLY A 111 -11.66 -10.90 -1.14
C GLY A 111 -10.40 -10.83 -2.01
N VAL A 112 -9.64 -9.73 -1.94
CA VAL A 112 -8.32 -9.63 -2.58
C VAL A 112 -7.33 -10.42 -1.74
N HIS A 113 -6.46 -11.19 -2.39
CA HIS A 113 -5.38 -11.88 -1.69
C HIS A 113 -4.38 -10.87 -1.14
N VAL A 114 -4.27 -10.76 0.17
CA VAL A 114 -3.35 -9.85 0.85
C VAL A 114 -2.61 -10.56 1.99
N ALA A 115 -1.34 -10.22 2.16
CA ALA A 115 -0.53 -10.62 3.30
C ALA A 115 -0.06 -9.36 4.05
N GLY A 116 -0.45 -9.24 5.32
CA GLY A 116 0.04 -8.21 6.23
C GLY A 116 1.28 -8.68 7.01
N HIS A 117 2.33 -7.85 7.07
CA HIS A 117 3.51 -8.10 7.87
C HIS A 117 3.84 -6.88 8.74
N PHE A 118 3.41 -6.94 10.00
CA PHE A 118 3.46 -5.80 10.91
C PHE A 118 4.38 -6.09 12.10
N GLY A 119 5.42 -5.27 12.25
CA GLY A 119 6.36 -5.31 13.37
C GLY A 119 5.86 -4.54 14.60
N VAL A 120 6.38 -4.92 15.77
CA VAL A 120 6.19 -4.21 17.04
C VAL A 120 7.41 -3.33 17.31
N GLY A 121 7.18 -2.06 17.64
CA GLY A 121 8.18 -1.03 17.83
C GLY A 121 8.66 -0.39 16.52
N ASP A 122 9.94 0.02 16.53
CA ASP A 122 10.63 0.69 15.42
C ASP A 122 10.01 2.04 15.02
N PHE A 123 10.27 2.49 13.78
CA PHE A 123 9.80 3.77 13.25
C PHE A 123 9.70 3.69 11.72
N HIS A 124 9.05 4.70 11.13
CA HIS A 124 8.90 4.81 9.68
C HIS A 124 10.28 4.90 9.00
N GLY A 125 10.57 3.97 8.08
CA GLY A 125 11.85 3.89 7.37
C GLY A 125 12.97 3.16 8.11
N VAL A 126 12.68 2.41 9.18
CA VAL A 126 13.70 1.68 9.97
C VAL A 126 14.63 0.80 9.14
N GLU A 127 14.17 0.23 8.01
CA GLU A 127 14.99 -0.61 7.13
C GLU A 127 16.10 0.17 6.41
N TYR A 128 16.01 1.51 6.34
CA TYR A 128 17.09 2.35 5.82
C TYR A 128 18.23 2.53 6.83
N ASP A 129 17.91 2.46 8.12
CA ASP A 129 18.85 2.73 9.22
C ASP A 129 19.44 1.44 9.82
N ASP A 130 18.66 0.35 9.87
CA ASP A 130 19.08 -0.94 10.43
C ASP A 130 19.17 -2.03 9.34
N PRO A 131 20.41 -2.42 8.93
CA PRO A 131 20.63 -3.48 7.97
C PRO A 131 20.08 -4.86 8.38
N THR A 132 19.89 -5.09 9.68
CA THR A 132 19.29 -6.33 10.20
C THR A 132 17.80 -6.37 9.89
N LYS A 133 17.10 -5.23 10.07
CA LYS A 133 15.68 -5.07 9.69
C LYS A 133 15.51 -5.19 8.19
N ALA A 134 16.38 -4.53 7.40
CA ALA A 134 16.39 -4.68 5.94
C ALA A 134 16.54 -6.14 5.49
N LYS A 135 17.51 -6.87 6.07
CA LYS A 135 17.73 -8.31 5.76
C LYS A 135 16.52 -9.17 6.12
N ALA A 136 15.89 -8.92 7.27
CA ALA A 136 14.68 -9.63 7.67
C ALA A 136 13.53 -9.35 6.67
N TRP A 137 13.33 -8.08 6.29
CA TRP A 137 12.33 -7.68 5.32
C TRP A 137 12.56 -8.32 3.95
N PHE A 138 13.80 -8.33 3.43
CA PHE A 138 14.13 -9.00 2.15
C PHE A 138 13.79 -10.48 2.16
N ARG A 139 13.97 -11.16 3.30
CA ARG A 139 13.60 -12.57 3.43
C ARG A 139 12.10 -12.77 3.30
N VAL A 140 11.30 -11.97 4.02
CA VAL A 140 9.83 -12.06 3.97
C VAL A 140 9.31 -11.76 2.57
N VAL A 141 9.85 -10.73 1.90
CA VAL A 141 9.48 -10.40 0.53
C VAL A 141 9.87 -11.50 -0.46
N LYS A 142 11.06 -12.09 -0.30
CA LYS A 142 11.47 -13.24 -1.10
C LYS A 142 10.49 -14.41 -0.93
N ASP A 143 10.08 -14.71 0.29
CA ASP A 143 9.14 -15.80 0.57
C ASP A 143 7.76 -15.50 -0.05
N PHE A 144 7.27 -14.25 0.04
CA PHE A 144 6.03 -13.82 -0.63
C PHE A 144 6.11 -13.98 -2.16
N ILE A 145 7.17 -13.47 -2.79
CA ILE A 145 7.37 -13.58 -4.25
C ILE A 145 7.52 -15.04 -4.69
N SER A 146 8.14 -15.87 -3.85
CA SER A 146 8.36 -17.29 -4.16
C SER A 146 7.10 -18.15 -3.95
N SER A 147 6.04 -17.59 -3.36
CA SER A 147 4.77 -18.29 -3.08
C SER A 147 3.76 -18.29 -4.24
N TYR A 148 4.11 -17.67 -5.38
CA TYR A 148 3.21 -17.53 -6.54
C TYR A 148 2.98 -18.83 -7.30
#